data_AF-A0A9X5X5P9-F1
#
_entry.id   AF-A0A9X5X5P9-F1
#
_cell.length_a   1.000
_cell.length_b   1.000
_cell.length_c   1.000
_cell.angle_alpha   90.00
_cell.angle_beta   90.00
_cell.angle_gamma   90.00
#
_symmetry.space_group_name_H-M   'P 1'
#
loop_
_entity.id
_entity.type
_entity.pdbx_description
1 polymer ?
#
loop_
_entity_poly.entity_id
_entity_poly.type
_entity_poly.pdbx_seq_one_letter_code
_entity_poly.pdbx_strand_id
1 'polypeptide(L)'
;DAGAAAKVRELTGGIGAQAVFDFVGAEPTVRTAGALAAVEGEISIVGIGGGALPVGFGALPFEVSVHAPYWGSRGELIEVLDLARTGAVSVHTETYSLDEAPLAYERLHAGKVNGRAVILPNG
;
A
#
# COMPACT_ATOMS: atom_id res chain seq x y z
N ASP A 1 5.25 13.48 4.51
CA ASP A 1 6.56 14.11 4.31
C ASP A 1 6.39 15.24 3.31
N ALA A 2 6.73 16.48 3.68
CA ALA A 2 6.54 17.65 2.83
C ALA A 2 7.43 17.64 1.57
N GLY A 3 8.55 16.90 1.58
CA GLY A 3 9.47 16.81 0.45
C GLY A 3 9.17 15.71 -0.57
N ALA A 4 8.27 14.77 -0.24
CA ALA A 4 8.06 13.55 -1.02
C ALA A 4 7.66 13.84 -2.49
N ALA A 5 6.72 14.77 -2.71
CA ALA A 5 6.27 15.12 -4.07
C ALA A 5 7.37 15.76 -4.92
N ALA A 6 8.16 16.66 -4.35
CA ALA A 6 9.28 17.25 -5.04
C ALA A 6 10.32 16.19 -5.43
N LYS A 7 10.61 15.26 -4.50
CA LYS A 7 11.58 14.18 -4.75
C LYS A 7 11.11 13.21 -5.82
N VAL A 8 9.84 12.81 -5.80
CA VAL A 8 9.27 11.95 -6.85
C VAL A 8 9.33 12.64 -8.20
N ARG A 9 8.99 13.93 -8.28
CA ARG A 9 9.10 14.69 -9.54
C ARG A 9 10.54 14.75 -10.04
N GLU A 10 11.52 14.97 -9.16
CA GLU A 10 12.93 14.91 -9.54
C GLU A 10 13.29 13.56 -10.17
N LEU A 11 12.88 12.46 -9.53
CA LEU A 11 13.13 11.09 -10.00
C LEU A 11 12.40 10.75 -11.31
N THR A 12 11.28 11.41 -11.60
CA THR A 12 10.47 11.17 -12.81
C THR A 12 10.60 12.28 -13.86
N GLY A 13 11.64 13.10 -13.82
CA GLY A 13 11.89 14.13 -14.84
C GLY A 13 10.87 15.26 -14.85
N GLY A 14 10.26 15.57 -13.71
CA GLY A 14 9.27 16.62 -13.50
C GLY A 14 7.82 16.16 -13.63
N ILE A 15 7.58 14.95 -14.14
CA ILE A 15 6.26 14.47 -14.56
C ILE A 15 5.34 14.18 -13.36
N GLY A 16 5.87 13.53 -12.32
CA GLY A 16 5.09 12.88 -11.26
C GLY A 16 5.02 11.36 -11.46
N ALA A 17 4.26 10.68 -10.60
CA ALA A 17 4.07 9.24 -10.63
C ALA A 17 2.86 8.86 -11.51
N GLN A 18 3.05 7.90 -12.42
CA GLN A 18 1.96 7.35 -13.23
C GLN A 18 1.00 6.47 -12.42
N ALA A 19 1.50 5.84 -11.34
CA ALA A 19 0.69 5.08 -10.42
C ALA A 19 1.17 5.33 -8.98
N VAL A 20 0.24 5.48 -8.05
CA VAL A 20 0.50 5.63 -6.61
C VAL A 20 -0.32 4.61 -5.85
N PHE A 21 0.34 3.73 -5.09
CA PHE A 21 -0.29 2.76 -4.21
C PHE A 21 -0.14 3.22 -2.76
N ASP A 22 -1.21 3.72 -2.14
CA ASP A 22 -1.22 4.14 -0.74
C ASP A 22 -1.68 2.98 0.17
N PHE A 23 -0.73 2.28 0.77
CA PHE A 23 -0.98 1.19 1.73
C PHE A 23 -1.33 1.68 3.15
N VAL A 24 -1.31 2.99 3.40
CA VAL A 24 -1.62 3.59 4.70
C VAL A 24 -3.05 4.14 4.70
N GLY A 25 -3.41 4.92 3.68
CA GLY A 25 -4.75 5.48 3.52
C GLY A 25 -5.17 6.43 4.64
N ALA A 26 -4.20 7.08 5.30
CA ALA A 26 -4.46 8.11 6.30
C ALA A 26 -4.43 9.49 5.64
N GLU A 27 -5.06 10.49 6.26
CA GLU A 27 -5.12 11.86 5.74
C GLU A 27 -3.79 12.43 5.20
N PRO A 28 -2.63 12.31 5.89
CA PRO A 28 -1.38 12.80 5.34
C PRO A 28 -0.88 12.00 4.12
N THR A 29 -1.16 10.70 4.03
CA THR A 29 -0.68 9.85 2.93
C THR A 29 -1.54 10.01 1.69
N VAL A 30 -2.87 10.12 1.84
CA VAL A 30 -3.76 10.37 0.69
C VAL A 30 -3.51 11.74 0.05
N ARG A 31 -3.24 12.78 0.87
CA ARG A 31 -2.80 14.10 0.35
C ARG A 31 -1.46 14.03 -0.36
N THR A 32 -0.52 13.27 0.20
CA THR A 32 0.76 13.02 -0.46
C THR A 32 0.52 12.34 -1.81
N ALA A 33 -0.28 11.28 -1.86
CA ALA A 33 -0.59 10.53 -3.07
C ALA A 33 -1.15 11.43 -4.19
N GLY A 34 -2.10 12.32 -3.88
CA GLY A 34 -2.61 13.31 -4.83
C GLY A 34 -1.52 14.25 -5.37
N ALA A 35 -0.58 14.68 -4.53
CA ALA A 35 0.53 15.54 -4.94
C ALA A 35 1.61 14.81 -5.77
N LEU A 36 1.74 13.49 -5.58
CA LEU A 36 2.67 12.64 -6.34
C LEU A 36 2.20 12.41 -7.77
N ALA A 37 0.89 12.34 -8.01
CA ALA A 37 0.34 11.90 -9.29
C ALA A 37 0.77 12.78 -10.49
N ALA A 38 0.97 12.13 -11.62
CA ALA A 38 1.10 12.75 -12.93
C ALA A 38 -0.28 13.02 -13.56
N VAL A 39 -0.30 13.79 -14.65
CA VAL A 39 -1.45 13.81 -15.57
C VAL A 39 -1.67 12.39 -16.10
N GLU A 40 -2.93 11.99 -16.27
CA GLU A 40 -3.34 10.62 -16.67
C GLU A 40 -2.88 9.51 -15.69
N GLY A 41 -2.53 9.88 -14.46
CA GLY A 41 -2.07 8.93 -13.45
C GLY A 41 -3.18 8.15 -12.74
N GLU A 42 -2.80 7.11 -12.00
CA GLU A 42 -3.71 6.32 -11.17
C GLU A 42 -3.30 6.40 -9.69
N ILE A 43 -4.29 6.52 -8.80
CA ILE A 43 -4.10 6.44 -7.35
C ILE A 43 -4.96 5.31 -6.80
N SER A 44 -4.33 4.35 -6.15
CA SER A 44 -4.98 3.23 -5.49
C SER A 44 -4.81 3.36 -3.97
N ILE A 45 -5.91 3.65 -3.27
CA ILE A 45 -5.94 3.77 -1.81
C ILE A 45 -6.27 2.39 -1.23
N VAL A 46 -5.22 1.65 -0.86
CA VAL A 46 -5.29 0.27 -0.35
C VAL A 46 -5.45 0.25 1.17
N GLY A 47 -4.81 1.19 1.87
CA GLY A 47 -4.87 1.32 3.32
C GLY A 47 -6.21 1.84 3.82
N ILE A 48 -6.62 1.42 5.03
CA ILE A 48 -7.89 1.78 5.66
C ILE A 48 -7.63 2.73 6.84
N GLY A 49 -6.76 3.73 6.64
CA GLY A 49 -6.38 4.73 7.65
C GLY A 49 -7.41 5.86 7.86
N GLY A 50 -8.52 5.84 7.12
CA GLY A 50 -9.63 6.79 7.26
C GLY A 50 -9.44 8.16 6.59
N GLY A 51 -8.38 8.34 5.80
CA GLY A 51 -8.17 9.55 4.98
C GLY A 51 -9.11 9.61 3.77
N ALA A 52 -9.36 10.82 3.27
CA ALA A 52 -10.17 11.03 2.07
C ALA A 52 -9.43 11.90 1.04
N LEU A 53 -9.35 11.41 -0.20
CA LEU A 53 -8.79 12.16 -1.31
C LEU A 53 -9.92 12.84 -2.10
N PRO A 54 -10.02 14.18 -2.12
CA PRO A 54 -11.00 14.86 -2.97
C PRO A 54 -10.68 14.66 -4.46
N VAL A 55 -11.68 14.26 -5.24
CA VAL A 55 -11.59 14.10 -6.69
C VAL A 55 -12.48 15.14 -7.36
N GLY A 56 -11.89 15.97 -8.23
CA GLY A 56 -12.59 17.04 -8.94
C GLY A 56 -11.62 18.00 -9.62
N PHE A 57 -12.16 18.89 -10.46
CA PHE A 57 -11.34 19.90 -11.16
C PHE A 57 -10.57 20.78 -10.17
N GLY A 58 -9.27 20.92 -10.39
CA GLY A 58 -8.37 21.69 -9.53
C GLY A 58 -7.93 20.97 -8.25
N ALA A 59 -8.47 19.78 -7.93
CA ALA A 59 -8.03 18.97 -6.80
C ALA A 59 -6.87 18.03 -7.16
N LEU A 60 -6.85 17.51 -8.39
CA LEU A 60 -5.84 16.59 -8.92
C LEU A 60 -5.40 17.02 -10.34
N PRO A 61 -4.24 16.54 -10.83
CA PRO A 61 -3.90 16.64 -12.24
C PRO A 61 -5.00 16.10 -13.15
N PHE A 62 -5.01 16.54 -14.41
CA PHE A 62 -6.01 16.10 -15.37
C PHE A 62 -5.96 14.59 -15.60
N GLU A 63 -7.14 14.00 -15.76
CA GLU A 63 -7.34 12.58 -16.05
C GLU A 63 -6.74 11.61 -15.02
N VAL A 64 -6.60 12.04 -13.76
CA VAL A 64 -6.23 11.12 -12.68
C VAL A 64 -7.42 10.24 -12.29
N SER A 65 -7.20 8.92 -12.29
CA SER A 65 -8.16 7.93 -11.79
C SER A 65 -7.85 7.59 -10.33
N VAL A 66 -8.88 7.48 -9.49
CA VAL A 66 -8.73 7.15 -8.06
C VAL A 66 -9.62 5.95 -7.72
N HIS A 67 -9.03 4.92 -7.13
CA HIS A 67 -9.70 3.70 -6.74
C HIS A 67 -9.38 3.34 -5.28
N ALA A 68 -10.35 2.73 -4.60
CA ALA A 68 -10.17 2.13 -3.28
C ALA A 68 -10.47 0.63 -3.37
N PRO A 69 -9.51 -0.20 -3.83
CA PRO A 69 -9.73 -1.62 -4.01
C PRO A 69 -9.90 -2.32 -2.66
N TYR A 70 -10.63 -3.43 -2.67
CA TYR A 70 -10.83 -4.24 -1.48
C TYR A 70 -10.68 -5.71 -1.88
N TRP A 71 -9.64 -6.35 -1.35
CA TRP A 71 -9.25 -7.73 -1.68
C TRP A 71 -8.92 -7.90 -3.17
N GLY A 72 -8.93 -9.15 -3.62
CA GLY A 72 -8.84 -9.55 -5.00
C GLY A 72 -9.79 -10.70 -5.30
N SER A 73 -9.97 -11.00 -6.58
CA SER A 73 -10.75 -12.15 -7.04
C SER A 73 -10.05 -13.47 -6.72
N ARG A 74 -10.80 -14.58 -6.80
CA ARG A 74 -10.22 -15.94 -6.68
C ARG A 74 -9.17 -16.21 -7.76
N GLY A 75 -9.33 -15.65 -8.96
CA GLY A 75 -8.36 -15.79 -10.04
C GLY A 75 -7.04 -15.11 -9.70
N GLU A 76 -7.11 -13.87 -9.21
CA GLU A 76 -5.93 -13.10 -8.76
C GLU A 76 -5.18 -13.79 -7.62
N LEU A 77 -5.90 -14.44 -6.69
CA LEU A 77 -5.25 -15.26 -5.65
C LEU A 77 -4.44 -16.42 -6.25
N ILE A 78 -4.96 -17.08 -7.29
CA ILE A 78 -4.23 -18.16 -7.98
C ILE A 78 -2.97 -17.60 -8.65
N GLU A 79 -3.09 -16.45 -9.32
CA GLU A 79 -1.98 -15.77 -9.99
C GLU A 79 -0.87 -15.37 -9.01
N VAL A 80 -1.22 -14.81 -7.84
CA VAL A 80 -0.23 -14.47 -6.80
C VAL A 80 0.45 -15.71 -6.24
N LEU A 81 -0.27 -16.83 -6.09
CA LEU A 81 0.35 -18.11 -5.70
C LEU A 81 1.30 -18.63 -6.79
N ASP A 82 1.01 -18.43 -8.07
CA ASP A 82 1.90 -18.78 -9.18
C ASP A 82 3.16 -17.89 -9.18
N LEU A 83 3.04 -16.60 -8.88
CA LEU A 83 4.20 -15.71 -8.66
C LEU A 83 5.05 -16.18 -7.48
N ALA A 84 4.44 -16.63 -6.38
CA ALA A 84 5.17 -17.19 -5.25
C ALA A 84 5.89 -18.50 -5.60
N ARG A 85 5.25 -19.39 -6.37
CA ARG A 85 5.85 -20.66 -6.85
C ARG A 85 7.08 -20.45 -7.72
N THR A 86 7.08 -19.40 -8.53
CA THR A 86 8.22 -19.04 -9.39
C THR A 86 9.31 -18.25 -8.66
N GLY A 87 9.07 -17.86 -7.40
CA GLY A 87 9.98 -17.02 -6.63
C GLY A 87 9.97 -15.54 -7.02
N ALA A 88 9.06 -15.12 -7.91
CA ALA A 88 8.90 -13.72 -8.30
C ALA A 88 8.39 -12.83 -7.14
N VAL A 89 7.67 -13.44 -6.19
CA VAL A 89 7.21 -12.78 -4.96
C VAL A 89 7.62 -13.64 -3.76
N SER A 90 8.17 -12.98 -2.73
CA SER A 90 8.45 -13.59 -1.42
C SER A 90 7.88 -12.73 -0.30
N VAL A 91 7.56 -13.34 0.84
CA VAL A 91 7.00 -12.65 2.00
C VAL A 91 8.02 -12.72 3.13
N HIS A 92 8.41 -11.57 3.67
CA HIS A 92 9.19 -11.51 4.90
C HIS A 92 8.27 -11.82 6.08
N THR A 93 8.58 -12.89 6.83
CA THR A 93 7.72 -13.39 7.90
C THR A 93 8.45 -13.45 9.25
N GLU A 94 7.68 -13.22 10.31
CA GLU A 94 8.02 -13.57 11.69
C GLU A 94 7.01 -14.63 12.16
N THR A 95 7.50 -15.75 12.68
CA THR A 95 6.65 -16.88 13.09
C THR A 95 6.45 -16.89 14.60
N TYR A 96 5.22 -17.21 15.02
CA TYR A 96 4.82 -17.30 16.43
C TYR A 96 4.04 -18.59 16.66
N SER A 97 4.18 -19.19 17.84
CA SER A 97 3.29 -20.27 18.27
C SER A 97 1.86 -19.75 18.51
N LEU A 98 0.90 -20.67 18.65
CA LEU A 98 -0.48 -20.30 18.97
C LEU A 98 -0.59 -19.54 20.31
N ASP A 99 0.19 -19.94 21.31
CA ASP A 99 0.22 -19.30 22.64
C ASP A 99 0.80 -17.88 22.59
N GLU A 100 1.64 -17.57 21.60
CA GLU A 100 2.23 -16.26 21.38
C GLU A 100 1.35 -15.34 20.51
N ALA A 101 0.18 -15.79 20.06
CA ALA A 101 -0.71 -14.95 19.24
C ALA A 101 -1.03 -13.59 19.87
N PRO A 102 -1.30 -13.46 21.20
CA PRO A 102 -1.47 -12.15 21.84
C PRO A 102 -0.24 -11.26 21.70
N LEU A 103 0.96 -11.80 21.91
CA LEU A 103 2.23 -11.08 21.76
C LEU A 103 2.43 -10.60 20.31
N ALA A 104 2.10 -11.43 19.32
CA ALA A 104 2.18 -11.06 17.92
C ALA A 104 1.28 -9.85 17.60
N TYR A 105 0.06 -9.81 18.14
CA TYR A 105 -0.84 -8.66 18.00
C TYR A 105 -0.32 -7.40 18.70
N GLU A 106 0.20 -7.51 19.92
CA GLU A 106 0.79 -6.38 20.64
C GLU A 106 1.99 -5.78 19.87
N ARG A 107 2.87 -6.65 19.34
CA ARG A 107 4.02 -6.22 18.53
C ARG A 107 3.57 -5.57 17.23
N LEU A 108 2.57 -6.13 16.55
CA LEU A 108 2.01 -5.55 15.33
C LEU A 108 1.43 -4.15 15.61
N HIS A 109 0.64 -4.01 16.68
CA HIS A 109 0.07 -2.72 17.09
C HIS A 109 1.17 -1.69 17.41
N ALA A 110 2.24 -2.12 18.06
CA ALA A 110 3.39 -1.28 18.38
C ALA A 110 4.34 -1.02 17.18
N GLY A 111 4.03 -1.51 15.98
CA GLY A 111 4.88 -1.35 14.78
C GLY A 111 6.22 -2.09 14.86
N LYS A 112 6.29 -3.17 15.64
CA LYS A 112 7.52 -3.93 15.91
C LYS A 112 7.67 -5.21 15.08
N VAL A 113 6.70 -5.53 14.25
CA VAL A 113 6.75 -6.66 13.31
C VAL A 113 7.32 -6.15 11.99
N ASN A 114 8.41 -6.74 11.53
CA ASN A 114 8.93 -6.50 10.19
C ASN A 114 8.30 -7.50 9.21
N GLY A 115 7.48 -7.02 8.27
CA GLY A 115 6.77 -7.88 7.33
C GLY A 115 5.48 -8.46 7.91
N ARG A 116 5.33 -9.79 7.92
CA ARG A 116 4.08 -10.48 8.31
C ARG A 116 4.28 -11.43 9.49
N ALA A 117 3.53 -11.20 10.57
CA ALA A 117 3.40 -12.19 11.65
C ALA A 117 2.55 -13.39 11.17
N VAL A 118 3.05 -14.60 11.35
CA VAL A 118 2.38 -15.86 11.00
C VAL A 118 2.30 -16.74 12.23
N ILE A 119 1.07 -17.11 12.62
CA ILE A 119 0.85 -18.07 13.70
C ILE A 119 0.98 -19.48 13.13
N LEU A 120 1.81 -20.31 13.76
CA LEU A 120 2.00 -21.72 13.42
C LEU A 120 1.32 -22.58 14.51
N PRO A 121 0.10 -23.10 14.28
CA PRO A 121 -0.68 -23.76 15.33
C PRO A 121 -0.05 -25.04 15.89
N ASN A 122 0.83 -25.71 15.14
CA ASN A 122 1.39 -27.02 15.48
C ASN A 122 2.93 -27.04 15.50
N GLY A 123 3.59 -25.88 15.42
CA GLY A 123 5.02 -25.80 15.10
C GLY A 123 5.25 -25.69 13.61
#